data_AF-A0A0F0GFW9-F1
#
_entry.id   AF-A0A0F0GFW9-F1
#
_cell.length_a   1.000
_cell.length_b   1.000
_cell.length_c   1.000
_cell.angle_alpha   90.00
_cell.angle_beta   90.00
_cell.angle_gamma   90.00
#
_symmetry.space_group_name_H-M   'P 1'
#
loop_
_entity.id
_entity.type
_entity.pdbx_description
1 polymer ?
#
loop_
_entity_poly.entity_id
_entity_poly.type
_entity_poly.pdbx_seq_one_letter_code
_entity_poly.pdbx_strand_id
1 'polypeptide(L)'
;GVSAFGVSGTNAHTILEQAPAVEAEAVEASVSPPVVPVVLSAKGETALRAQARELQSRVEADPELTVTDLGYSLATTRAAFEHRAAVVAG
;
A
#
# COMPACT_ATOMS: atom_id res chain seq x y z
N GLY A 1 7.27 -18.23 -14.48
CA GLY A 1 8.72 -18.02 -14.67
C GLY A 1 8.95 -16.83 -15.57
N VAL A 2 10.07 -16.13 -15.40
CA VAL A 2 10.52 -14.99 -16.20
C VAL A 2 11.78 -15.40 -16.97
N SER A 3 11.84 -15.08 -18.27
CA SER A 3 13.02 -15.32 -19.11
C SER A 3 13.53 -14.01 -19.69
N ALA A 4 14.84 -13.84 -19.72
CA ALA A 4 15.51 -12.72 -20.36
C ALA A 4 16.63 -13.23 -21.28
N PHE A 5 16.66 -12.72 -22.51
CA PHE A 5 17.62 -13.10 -23.55
C PHE A 5 18.31 -11.82 -24.08
N GLY A 6 19.60 -11.67 -23.76
CA GLY A 6 20.37 -10.52 -24.19
C GLY A 6 20.84 -10.65 -25.64
N VAL A 7 20.88 -9.51 -26.35
CA VAL A 7 21.43 -9.45 -27.73
C VAL A 7 22.91 -9.90 -27.80
N SER A 8 23.64 -9.82 -26.69
CA SER A 8 25.01 -10.33 -26.55
C SER A 8 25.12 -11.85 -26.37
N GLY A 9 24.00 -12.57 -26.21
CA GLY A 9 23.95 -14.01 -25.96
C GLY A 9 23.86 -14.42 -24.48
N THR A 10 23.77 -13.46 -23.54
CA THR A 10 23.59 -13.77 -22.11
C THR A 10 22.11 -14.03 -21.80
N ASN A 11 21.81 -15.20 -21.24
CA ASN A 11 20.45 -15.62 -20.92
C ASN A 11 20.28 -15.82 -19.41
N ALA A 12 19.11 -15.44 -18.89
CA ALA A 12 18.70 -15.68 -17.51
C ALA A 12 17.27 -16.20 -17.46
N HIS A 13 17.00 -17.15 -16.58
CA HIS A 13 15.67 -17.68 -16.33
C HIS A 13 15.41 -17.76 -14.82
N THR A 14 14.27 -17.26 -14.37
CA THR A 14 13.86 -17.27 -12.96
C THR A 14 12.49 -17.90 -12.83
N ILE A 15 12.37 -18.92 -12.00
CA ILE A 15 11.09 -19.51 -11.62
C ILE A 15 10.57 -18.74 -10.41
N LEU A 16 9.34 -18.26 -10.50
CA LEU A 16 8.63 -17.58 -9.41
C LEU A 16 7.47 -18.47 -9.02
N GLU A 17 7.34 -18.74 -7.74
CA GLU A 17 6.26 -19.54 -7.16
C GLU A 17 5.46 -18.66 -6.20
N GLN A 18 4.17 -18.98 -6.05
CA GLN A 18 3.31 -18.28 -5.09
C GLN A 18 3.78 -18.60 -3.67
N ALA A 19 3.85 -17.60 -2.80
CA ALA A 19 4.06 -17.84 -1.38
C ALA A 19 2.93 -18.72 -0.81
N PRO A 20 3.20 -19.60 0.16
CA PRO A 20 2.16 -20.35 0.85
C PRO A 20 1.08 -19.39 1.38
N ALA A 21 -0.19 -19.81 1.31
CA ALA A 21 -1.26 -19.06 1.92
C ALA A 21 -1.01 -18.99 3.43
N VAL A 22 -0.92 -17.76 3.95
CA VAL A 22 -0.92 -17.53 5.39
C VAL A 22 -2.37 -17.29 5.77
N GLU A 23 -2.98 -18.22 6.49
CA GLU A 23 -4.29 -17.98 7.09
C GLU A 23 -4.14 -16.83 8.09
N ALA A 24 -4.96 -15.80 7.95
CA ALA A 24 -5.01 -14.73 8.93
C ALA A 24 -5.47 -15.36 10.25
N GLU A 25 -4.59 -15.41 11.26
CA GLU A 25 -5.00 -15.75 12.61
C GLU A 25 -6.12 -14.79 13.00
N ALA A 26 -7.22 -15.33 13.55
CA ALA A 26 -8.30 -14.53 14.06
C ALA A 26 -7.76 -13.65 15.20
N VAL A 27 -7.42 -12.41 14.89
CA VAL A 27 -7.04 -11.42 15.88
C VAL A 27 -8.26 -11.23 16.76
N GLU A 28 -8.15 -11.48 18.06
CA GLU A 28 -9.20 -11.11 19.02
C GLU A 28 -9.61 -9.66 18.74
N ALA A 29 -10.92 -9.39 18.72
CA ALA A 29 -11.46 -8.09 18.33
C ALA A 29 -10.83 -6.96 19.14
N SER A 30 -9.75 -6.39 18.61
CA SER A 30 -9.11 -5.23 19.20
C SER A 30 -10.07 -4.06 19.06
N VAL A 31 -10.14 -3.23 20.10
CA VAL A 31 -10.94 -2.01 20.06
C VAL A 31 -10.37 -1.12 18.96
N SER A 32 -11.03 -1.10 17.80
CA SER A 32 -10.65 -0.20 16.72
C SER A 32 -10.87 1.23 17.21
N PRO A 33 -9.90 2.12 17.01
CA PRO A 33 -10.07 3.51 17.40
C PRO A 33 -11.26 4.10 16.61
N PRO A 34 -12.08 4.96 17.25
CA PRO A 34 -13.28 5.52 16.62
C PRO A 34 -12.96 6.43 15.43
N VAL A 35 -11.70 6.87 15.33
CA VAL A 35 -11.17 7.63 14.20
C VAL A 35 -9.71 7.23 13.98
N VAL A 36 -9.30 7.16 12.71
CA VAL A 36 -7.97 6.79 12.25
C VAL A 36 -7.42 7.92 11.38
N PRO A 37 -6.17 8.38 11.62
CA PRO A 37 -5.50 9.30 10.73
C PRO A 37 -4.99 8.58 9.48
N VAL A 38 -5.51 8.96 8.32
CA VAL A 38 -5.04 8.55 7.00
C VAL A 38 -4.05 9.60 6.51
N VAL A 39 -2.75 9.28 6.60
CA VAL A 39 -1.66 10.21 6.30
C VAL A 39 -1.12 10.02 4.88
N LEU A 40 -0.84 11.13 4.21
CA LEU A 40 -0.23 11.17 2.88
C LEU A 40 0.98 12.11 2.89
N SER A 41 2.02 11.74 2.15
CA SER A 41 3.14 12.66 1.90
C SER A 41 3.73 12.48 0.50
N ALA A 42 4.29 13.55 -0.05
CA ALA A 42 4.98 13.54 -1.34
C ALA A 42 6.07 14.62 -1.44
N LYS A 43 6.91 14.54 -2.46
CA LYS A 43 8.00 15.52 -2.75
C LYS A 43 7.51 16.82 -3.41
N GLY A 44 6.20 17.07 -3.42
CA GLY A 44 5.61 18.21 -4.11
C GLY A 44 4.09 18.18 -4.02
N GLU A 45 3.46 19.34 -4.13
CA GLU A 45 2.00 19.47 -4.02
C GLU A 45 1.25 18.69 -5.12
N THR A 46 1.71 18.76 -6.37
CA THR A 46 1.12 18.01 -7.49
C THR A 46 1.18 16.50 -7.24
N ALA A 47 2.31 16.02 -6.72
CA ALA A 47 2.49 14.62 -6.37
C ALA A 47 1.61 14.21 -5.19
N LEU A 48 1.41 15.09 -4.20
CA LEU A 48 0.50 14.85 -3.07
C LEU A 48 -0.95 14.71 -3.55
N ARG A 49 -1.39 15.57 -4.48
CA ARG A 49 -2.72 15.47 -5.10
C ARG A 49 -2.88 14.20 -5.95
N ALA A 50 -1.82 13.77 -6.64
CA ALA A 50 -1.84 12.51 -7.37
C ALA A 50 -1.98 11.31 -6.41
N GLN A 51 -1.21 11.29 -5.32
CA GLN A 51 -1.33 10.25 -4.28
C GLN A 51 -2.73 10.20 -3.66
N ALA A 52 -3.36 11.35 -3.40
CA ALA A 52 -4.72 11.39 -2.88
C ALA A 52 -5.75 10.76 -3.85
N ARG A 53 -5.59 10.99 -5.16
CA ARG A 53 -6.46 10.38 -6.19
C ARG A 53 -6.24 8.89 -6.30
N GLU A 54 -4.99 8.44 -6.25
CA GLU A 54 -4.65 7.02 -6.31
C GLU A 54 -5.17 6.28 -5.06
N LEU A 55 -5.07 6.91 -3.88
CA LEU A 55 -5.66 6.38 -2.65
C LEU A 55 -7.18 6.25 -2.77
N GLN A 56 -7.86 7.28 -3.29
CA GLN A 56 -9.30 7.23 -3.54
C GLN A 56 -9.66 6.04 -4.44
N SER A 57 -9.01 5.91 -5.59
CA SER A 57 -9.26 4.80 -6.52
C SER A 57 -9.02 3.43 -5.88
N ARG A 58 -8.00 3.31 -5.01
CA ARG A 58 -7.70 2.06 -4.29
C ARG A 58 -8.80 1.69 -3.31
N VAL A 59 -9.31 2.65 -2.54
CA VAL A 59 -10.41 2.43 -1.59
C VAL A 59 -11.70 2.07 -2.32
N GLU A 60 -12.00 2.75 -3.43
CA GLU A 60 -13.18 2.45 -4.25
C GLU A 60 -13.11 1.05 -4.90
N ALA A 61 -11.91 0.57 -5.24
CA ALA A 61 -11.71 -0.74 -5.86
C ALA A 61 -11.75 -1.92 -4.86
N ASP A 62 -11.67 -1.67 -3.56
CA ASP A 62 -11.53 -2.71 -2.53
C ASP A 62 -12.39 -2.42 -1.30
N PRO A 63 -13.66 -2.87 -1.31
CA PRO A 63 -14.59 -2.65 -0.22
C PRO A 63 -14.22 -3.36 1.10
N GLU A 64 -13.34 -4.36 1.05
CA GLU A 64 -12.89 -5.10 2.24
C GLU A 64 -11.73 -4.40 2.96
N LEU A 65 -11.14 -3.37 2.35
CA LEU A 65 -10.06 -2.60 2.93
C LEU A 65 -10.53 -1.82 4.17
N THR A 66 -10.00 -2.17 5.33
CA THR A 66 -10.33 -1.46 6.57
C THR A 66 -9.57 -0.13 6.66
N VAL A 67 -10.22 0.90 7.21
CA VAL A 67 -9.58 2.21 7.43
C VAL A 67 -8.40 2.10 8.40
N THR A 68 -8.49 1.20 9.38
CA THR A 68 -7.41 0.92 10.35
C THR A 68 -6.16 0.38 9.65
N ASP A 69 -6.30 -0.65 8.80
CA ASP A 69 -5.17 -1.22 8.07
C ASP A 69 -4.58 -0.24 7.06
N LEU A 70 -5.44 0.55 6.42
CA LEU A 70 -5.03 1.62 5.51
C LEU A 70 -4.21 2.68 6.25
N GLY A 71 -4.72 3.20 7.36
CA GLY A 71 -4.02 4.19 8.18
C GLY A 71 -2.69 3.66 8.72
N TYR A 72 -2.69 2.43 9.26
CA TYR A 72 -1.48 1.75 9.74
C TYR A 72 -0.43 1.61 8.65
N SER A 73 -0.82 1.09 7.48
CA SER A 73 0.08 0.89 6.35
C SER A 73 0.68 2.21 5.85
N LEU A 74 -0.14 3.25 5.71
CA LEU A 74 0.32 4.57 5.27
C LEU A 74 1.27 5.22 6.28
N ALA A 75 1.05 5.01 7.58
CA ALA A 75 1.90 5.57 8.62
C ALA A 75 3.24 4.84 8.79
N THR A 76 3.28 3.53 8.58
CA THR A 76 4.44 2.70 8.96
C THR A 76 5.29 2.21 7.79
N THR A 77 4.72 2.11 6.59
CA THR A 77 5.41 1.50 5.43
C THR A 77 5.80 2.51 4.36
N ARG A 78 5.25 3.73 4.39
CA ARG A 78 5.52 4.77 3.40
C ARG A 78 6.58 5.73 3.91
N ALA A 79 7.45 6.16 3.00
CA ALA A 79 8.42 7.21 3.27
C ALA A 79 7.68 8.53 3.60
N ALA A 80 8.19 9.27 4.60
CA ALA A 80 7.67 10.56 4.97
C ALA A 80 8.39 11.68 4.20
N PHE A 81 7.66 12.39 3.34
CA PHE A 81 8.15 13.55 2.58
C PHE A 81 7.67 14.87 3.17
N GLU A 82 8.08 15.98 2.56
CA GLU A 82 7.87 17.34 3.08
C GLU A 82 6.44 17.87 2.89
N HIS A 83 5.79 17.59 1.75
CA HIS A 83 4.40 17.98 1.53
C HIS A 83 3.50 16.91 2.12
N ARG A 84 2.67 17.27 3.11
CA ARG A 84 1.86 16.33 3.89
C ARG A 84 0.41 16.75 3.92
N ALA A 85 -0.47 15.75 3.93
CA ALA A 85 -1.88 15.90 4.21
C ALA A 85 -2.33 14.75 5.13
N ALA A 86 -3.36 14.99 5.91
CA ALA A 86 -4.01 13.95 6.71
C ALA A 86 -5.52 14.12 6.63
N VAL A 87 -6.22 13.00 6.58
CA VAL A 87 -7.68 12.92 6.73
C VAL A 87 -7.95 12.11 7.98
N VAL A 88 -8.90 12.55 8.79
CA VAL A 88 -9.39 11.77 9.93
C VAL A 88 -10.64 11.04 9.44
N ALA A 89 -10.61 9.71 9.48
CA ALA A 89 -11.68 8.85 9.00
C ALA A 89 -12.11 7.87 10.10
N GLY A 90 -13.41 7.65 10.25
CA GLY A 90 -14.01 6.73 11.23
C GLY A 90 -15.37 6.28 10.76
#